data_AF-A0A812RJ13-F1
#
_entry.id   AF-A0A812RJ13-F1
#
_cell.length_a   1.000
_cell.length_b   1.000
_cell.length_c   1.000
_cell.angle_alpha   90.00
_cell.angle_beta   90.00
_cell.angle_gamma   90.00
#
_symmetry.space_group_name_H-M   'P 1'
#
loop_
_entity.id
_entity.type
_entity.pdbx_description
1 polymer ?
#
loop_
_entity_poly.entity_id
_entity_poly.type
_entity_poly.pdbx_seq_one_letter_code
_entity_poly.pdbx_strand_id
1 'polypeptide(L)'
;GLQGSTDEECCEQKFCTAWTCSDKTKWVHKSAQHGKTNLDRRGFSDEECCDEKYCLAEICDPATQWKGKEGLDKIQGSTHEQCCEKIFCDDFVCDTDVNGTGVGTQWYKRVDTNTYKWQGSTNEECCMPIYCSQYTTSHPTRWV
;
A
#
# COMPACT_ATOMS: atom_id res chain seq x y z
N GLY A 1 -50.36 5.93 -6.76
CA GLY A 1 -49.98 5.70 -5.36
C GLY A 1 -50.42 4.29 -5.00
N LEU A 2 -49.56 3.53 -4.33
CA LEU A 2 -49.91 2.21 -3.83
C LEU A 2 -51.00 2.36 -2.75
N GLN A 3 -52.08 1.59 -2.83
CA GLN A 3 -53.07 1.46 -1.76
C GLN A 3 -52.60 0.33 -0.85
N GLY A 4 -52.31 0.66 0.40
CA GLY A 4 -51.77 -0.25 1.39
C GLY A 4 -51.86 0.36 2.79
N SER A 5 -51.81 -0.49 3.81
CA SER A 5 -51.82 -0.11 5.22
C SER A 5 -50.58 -0.58 5.97
N THR A 6 -49.76 -1.42 5.34
CA THR A 6 -48.51 -1.95 5.89
C THR A 6 -47.30 -1.41 5.12
N ASP A 7 -46.13 -1.48 5.76
CA ASP A 7 -44.87 -1.04 5.15
C ASP A 7 -44.54 -1.87 3.91
N GLU A 8 -44.85 -3.18 3.92
CA GLU A 8 -44.66 -4.06 2.77
C GLU A 8 -45.55 -3.71 1.57
N GLU A 9 -46.73 -3.13 1.79
CA GLU A 9 -47.64 -2.69 0.73
C GLU A 9 -47.29 -1.29 0.21
N CYS A 10 -46.64 -0.47 1.04
CA CYS A 10 -46.37 0.94 0.74
C CYS A 10 -44.92 1.21 0.30
N CYS A 11 -43.98 0.31 0.60
CA CYS A 11 -42.55 0.49 0.33
C CYS A 11 -41.99 -0.57 -0.62
N GLU A 12 -41.20 -0.15 -1.61
CA GLU A 12 -40.43 -1.08 -2.44
C GLU A 12 -39.22 -1.61 -1.65
N GLN A 13 -39.06 -2.94 -1.66
CA GLN A 13 -37.88 -3.56 -1.05
C GLN A 13 -36.64 -3.21 -1.87
N LYS A 14 -35.60 -2.69 -1.20
CA LYS A 14 -34.29 -2.47 -1.81
C LYS A 14 -33.43 -3.72 -1.70
N PHE A 15 -32.89 -4.10 -2.84
CA PHE A 15 -31.95 -5.20 -2.96
C PHE A 15 -30.54 -4.66 -2.96
N CYS A 16 -29.62 -5.43 -2.37
CA CYS A 16 -28.21 -5.07 -2.35
C CYS A 16 -27.63 -4.96 -3.76
N THR A 17 -28.18 -5.66 -4.76
CA THR A 17 -27.77 -5.51 -6.17
C THR A 17 -27.89 -4.08 -6.72
N ALA A 18 -28.74 -3.24 -6.12
CA ALA A 18 -28.88 -1.82 -6.47
C ALA A 18 -28.04 -0.91 -5.56
N TRP A 19 -27.36 -1.45 -4.54
CA TRP A 19 -26.51 -0.71 -3.62
C TRP A 19 -25.08 -0.61 -4.15
N THR A 20 -24.46 0.55 -3.98
CA THR A 20 -23.04 0.77 -4.29
C THR A 20 -22.32 1.08 -2.98
N CYS A 21 -21.33 0.25 -2.62
CA CYS A 21 -20.56 0.46 -1.40
C CYS A 21 -19.90 1.85 -1.40
N SER A 22 -19.96 2.55 -0.26
CA SER A 22 -19.54 3.96 -0.18
C SER A 22 -18.05 4.16 -0.51
N ASP A 23 -17.18 3.30 0.03
CA ASP A 23 -15.73 3.34 -0.15
C ASP A 23 -15.20 2.00 -0.68
N LYS A 24 -14.81 1.99 -1.97
CA LYS A 24 -14.30 0.80 -2.66
C LYS A 24 -12.99 0.26 -2.06
N THR A 25 -12.27 1.07 -1.30
CA THR A 25 -11.03 0.67 -0.62
C THR A 25 -11.30 -0.05 0.69
N LYS A 26 -12.46 0.19 1.31
CA LYS A 26 -12.86 -0.37 2.62
C LYS A 26 -13.93 -1.43 2.52
N TRP A 27 -14.63 -1.50 1.39
CA TRP A 27 -15.78 -2.36 1.21
C TRP A 27 -15.70 -3.13 -0.12
N VAL A 28 -16.16 -4.38 -0.09
CA VAL A 28 -16.44 -5.19 -1.29
C VAL A 28 -17.91 -5.55 -1.28
N HIS A 29 -18.56 -5.54 -2.44
CA HIS A 29 -19.96 -5.91 -2.51
C HIS A 29 -20.14 -7.40 -2.16
N LYS A 30 -21.09 -7.72 -1.28
CA LYS A 30 -21.47 -9.10 -0.94
C LYS A 30 -22.04 -9.82 -2.17
N SER A 31 -22.14 -11.14 -2.11
CA SER A 31 -22.92 -11.86 -3.13
C SER A 31 -24.37 -11.36 -3.15
N ALA A 32 -24.93 -11.22 -4.37
CA ALA A 32 -26.32 -10.80 -4.56
C ALA A 32 -27.32 -11.72 -3.84
N GLN A 33 -26.97 -13.00 -3.69
CA GLN A 33 -27.77 -13.99 -2.98
C GLN A 33 -27.17 -14.30 -1.60
N HIS A 34 -28.03 -14.60 -0.65
CA HIS A 34 -27.62 -15.03 0.69
C HIS A 34 -27.16 -16.49 0.66
N GLY A 35 -25.89 -16.76 1.00
CA GLY A 35 -25.27 -18.09 0.83
C GLY A 35 -25.93 -19.26 1.56
N LYS A 36 -26.80 -19.01 2.56
CA LYS A 36 -27.57 -20.07 3.25
C LYS A 36 -28.95 -20.34 2.65
N THR A 37 -29.58 -19.33 2.06
CA THR A 37 -30.99 -19.39 1.66
C THR A 37 -31.18 -19.25 0.15
N ASN A 38 -30.15 -18.85 -0.59
CA ASN A 38 -30.18 -18.53 -2.02
C ASN A 38 -31.21 -17.46 -2.40
N LEU A 39 -31.75 -16.72 -1.43
CA LEU A 39 -32.64 -15.59 -1.67
C LEU A 39 -31.83 -14.34 -1.94
N ASP A 40 -32.38 -13.43 -2.72
CA ASP A 40 -31.77 -12.12 -2.97
C ASP A 40 -31.58 -11.36 -1.66
N ARG A 41 -30.36 -10.83 -1.50
CA ARG A 41 -29.94 -10.08 -0.33
C ARG A 41 -30.59 -8.70 -0.38
N ARG A 42 -31.26 -8.35 0.70
CA ARG A 42 -31.93 -7.07 0.90
C ARG A 42 -31.07 -6.19 1.81
N GLY A 43 -31.10 -4.90 1.56
CA GLY A 43 -30.33 -3.92 2.32
C GLY A 43 -30.13 -2.60 1.60
N PHE A 44 -29.71 -1.61 2.37
CA PHE A 44 -29.49 -0.23 1.92
C PHE A 44 -28.32 0.43 2.67
N SER A 45 -27.45 -0.36 3.30
CA SER A 45 -26.21 0.13 3.91
C SER A 45 -25.02 -0.74 3.53
N ASP A 46 -23.82 -0.22 3.78
CA ASP A 46 -22.59 -0.98 3.54
C ASP A 46 -22.52 -2.21 4.45
N GLU A 47 -22.97 -2.13 5.69
CA GLU A 47 -22.97 -3.25 6.64
C GLU A 47 -23.90 -4.38 6.18
N GLU A 48 -24.98 -4.04 5.47
CA GLU A 48 -25.94 -5.02 4.95
C GLU A 48 -25.49 -5.63 3.62
N CYS A 49 -24.98 -4.79 2.72
CA CYS A 49 -24.73 -5.12 1.30
C CYS A 49 -23.27 -5.30 0.93
N CYS A 50 -22.33 -4.94 1.80
CA CYS A 50 -20.90 -5.03 1.56
C CYS A 50 -20.19 -5.76 2.71
N ASP A 51 -19.10 -6.44 2.38
CA ASP A 51 -18.14 -7.00 3.34
C ASP A 51 -16.99 -6.01 3.52
N GLU A 52 -16.49 -5.93 4.75
CA GLU A 52 -15.33 -5.11 5.07
C GLU A 52 -14.07 -5.69 4.41
N LYS A 53 -13.28 -4.82 3.80
CA LYS A 53 -11.93 -5.13 3.31
C LYS A 53 -10.92 -4.75 4.37
N TYR A 54 -10.14 -5.73 4.77
CA TYR A 54 -9.01 -5.54 5.66
C TYR A 54 -7.69 -5.61 4.88
N CYS A 55 -6.69 -4.89 5.37
CA CYS A 55 -5.37 -4.86 4.77
C CYS A 55 -4.73 -6.26 4.81
N LEU A 56 -4.08 -6.61 3.70
CA LEU A 56 -3.34 -7.86 3.54
C LEU A 56 -1.84 -7.56 3.47
N ALA A 57 -1.00 -8.52 3.89
CA ALA A 57 0.45 -8.36 3.85
C ALA A 57 0.99 -8.12 2.43
N GLU A 58 0.39 -8.79 1.44
CA GLU A 58 0.72 -8.68 0.00
C GLU A 58 0.49 -7.28 -0.56
N ILE A 59 -0.35 -6.47 0.09
CA ILE A 59 -0.57 -5.09 -0.33
C ILE A 59 0.68 -4.24 -0.12
N CYS A 60 1.60 -4.64 0.77
CA CYS A 60 2.84 -3.92 1.03
C CYS A 60 4.00 -4.42 0.16
N ASP A 61 3.71 -4.97 -1.03
CA ASP A 61 4.75 -5.31 -2.00
C ASP A 61 5.12 -4.11 -2.89
N PRO A 62 6.41 -3.90 -3.19
CA PRO A 62 7.55 -4.70 -2.69
C PRO A 62 7.91 -4.34 -1.24
N ALA A 63 8.25 -5.36 -0.44
CA ALA A 63 8.64 -5.22 0.98
C ALA A 63 9.90 -4.35 1.20
N THR A 64 10.64 -4.02 0.14
CA THR A 64 11.78 -3.10 0.19
C THR A 64 11.36 -1.64 0.26
N GLN A 65 10.15 -1.30 -0.19
CA GLN A 65 9.63 0.07 -0.24
C GLN A 65 8.50 0.31 0.75
N TRP A 66 7.84 -0.75 1.20
CA TRP A 66 6.68 -0.67 2.06
C TRP A 66 6.77 -1.66 3.21
N LYS A 67 6.37 -1.20 4.39
CA LYS A 67 6.25 -2.00 5.59
C LYS A 67 4.80 -2.01 6.04
N GLY A 68 4.24 -3.17 6.38
CA GLY A 68 2.89 -3.23 6.97
C GLY A 68 2.83 -2.45 8.29
N LYS A 69 1.75 -1.67 8.47
CA LYS A 69 1.44 -1.03 9.75
C LYS A 69 1.21 -2.07 10.84
N GLU A 70 1.41 -1.68 12.09
CA GLU A 70 1.13 -2.56 13.23
C GLU A 70 -0.35 -2.93 13.29
N GLY A 71 -0.65 -4.23 13.45
CA GLY A 71 -2.01 -4.74 13.42
C GLY A 71 -2.66 -4.70 12.04
N LEU A 72 -1.87 -4.89 10.97
CA LEU A 72 -2.29 -4.83 9.57
C LEU A 72 -3.62 -5.56 9.30
N ASP A 73 -3.80 -6.76 9.84
CA ASP A 73 -5.00 -7.60 9.70
C ASP A 73 -6.29 -6.97 10.27
N LYS A 74 -6.14 -5.94 11.10
CA LYS A 74 -7.25 -5.21 11.75
C LYS A 74 -7.49 -3.84 11.14
N ILE A 75 -6.67 -3.42 10.18
CA ILE A 75 -6.81 -2.13 9.52
C ILE A 75 -7.75 -2.30 8.33
N GLN A 76 -8.85 -1.56 8.33
CA GLN A 76 -9.77 -1.53 7.20
C GLN A 76 -9.16 -0.71 6.05
N GLY A 77 -9.04 -1.31 4.88
CA GLY A 77 -8.43 -0.69 3.72
C GLY A 77 -7.89 -1.71 2.72
N SER A 78 -7.51 -1.20 1.55
CA SER A 78 -6.90 -2.02 0.50
C SER A 78 -5.90 -1.24 -0.37
N THR A 79 -5.34 -0.15 0.16
CA THR A 79 -4.33 0.67 -0.52
C THR A 79 -3.04 0.70 0.29
N HIS A 80 -1.91 0.92 -0.38
CA HIS A 80 -0.61 1.07 0.28
C HIS A 80 -0.65 2.16 1.35
N GLU A 81 -1.27 3.32 1.10
CA GLU A 81 -1.31 4.43 2.05
C GLU A 81 -2.15 4.11 3.31
N GLN A 82 -3.20 3.31 3.16
CA GLN A 82 -4.03 2.87 4.27
C GLN A 82 -3.31 1.80 5.11
N CYS A 83 -2.65 0.86 4.44
CA CYS A 83 -2.18 -0.38 5.03
C CYS A 83 -0.68 -0.36 5.41
N CYS A 84 0.12 0.43 4.71
CA CYS A 84 1.58 0.35 4.76
C CYS A 84 2.20 1.71 5.12
N GLU A 85 3.42 1.64 5.62
CA GLU A 85 4.34 2.75 5.84
C GLU A 85 5.43 2.69 4.78
N LYS A 86 5.81 3.85 4.25
CA LYS A 86 6.91 3.95 3.28
C LYS A 86 8.23 3.72 4.00
N ILE A 87 9.08 2.90 3.40
CA ILE A 87 10.47 2.72 3.82
C ILE A 87 11.31 3.72 3.02
N PHE A 88 12.02 4.59 3.72
CA PHE A 88 12.90 5.58 3.11
C PHE A 88 14.37 5.19 3.28
N CYS A 89 15.16 5.61 2.32
CA CYS A 89 16.60 5.40 2.31
C CYS A 89 17.35 6.18 3.41
N ASP A 90 16.67 7.10 4.12
CA ASP A 90 17.21 7.92 5.22
C ASP A 90 18.02 7.07 6.21
N ASP A 91 17.54 5.89 6.60
CA ASP A 91 18.19 4.99 7.56
C ASP A 91 19.00 3.85 6.91
N PHE A 92 18.98 3.73 5.58
CA PHE A 92 19.74 2.69 4.88
C PHE A 92 21.23 3.06 4.76
N VAL A 93 22.10 2.08 5.02
CA VAL A 93 23.56 2.18 4.88
C VAL A 93 23.98 1.27 3.74
N CYS A 94 24.67 1.82 2.73
CA CYS A 94 25.14 1.03 1.59
C CYS A 94 26.19 0.01 2.04
N ASP A 95 26.14 -1.23 1.55
CA ASP A 95 26.97 -2.36 2.04
C ASP A 95 28.48 -2.08 2.06
N THR A 96 28.97 -1.24 1.15
CA THR A 96 30.41 -0.91 1.07
C THR A 96 30.82 0.29 1.93
N ASP A 97 29.89 0.98 2.59
CA ASP A 97 30.15 2.10 3.50
C ASP A 97 30.40 1.61 4.94
N VAL A 98 31.39 0.72 5.10
CA VAL A 98 31.76 0.10 6.38
C VAL A 98 32.13 1.14 7.46
N ASN A 99 32.47 2.37 7.05
CA ASN A 99 32.86 3.46 7.94
C ASN A 99 31.73 4.48 8.20
N GLY A 100 30.53 4.30 7.64
CA GLY A 100 29.40 5.24 7.82
C GLY A 100 29.69 6.65 7.29
N THR A 101 30.60 6.76 6.33
CA THR A 101 31.08 8.02 5.75
C THR A 101 30.27 8.43 4.51
N GLY A 102 29.36 7.59 4.04
CA GLY A 102 28.69 7.71 2.75
C GLY A 102 29.57 7.35 1.56
N VAL A 103 30.79 6.85 1.79
CA VAL A 103 31.79 6.57 0.77
C VAL A 103 32.16 5.09 0.82
N GLY A 104 31.38 4.28 0.13
CA GLY A 104 31.78 2.91 -0.17
C GLY A 104 32.79 2.85 -1.31
N THR A 105 33.50 1.73 -1.46
CA THR A 105 34.41 1.54 -2.61
C THR A 105 33.67 1.28 -3.92
N GLN A 106 32.38 0.92 -3.85
CA GLN A 106 31.55 0.61 -5.02
C GLN A 106 30.23 1.38 -5.05
N TRP A 107 29.73 1.86 -3.91
CA TRP A 107 28.43 2.54 -3.82
C TRP A 107 28.53 3.79 -2.95
N TYR A 108 27.77 4.82 -3.31
CA TYR A 108 27.52 5.98 -2.44
C TYR A 108 26.02 6.20 -2.27
N LYS A 109 25.63 6.73 -1.10
CA LYS A 109 24.22 6.93 -0.75
C LYS A 109 23.59 8.01 -1.65
N ARG A 110 22.36 7.77 -2.11
CA ARG A 110 21.57 8.80 -2.79
C ARG A 110 21.28 9.92 -1.79
N VAL A 111 21.49 11.15 -2.22
CA VAL A 111 21.22 12.31 -1.37
C VAL A 111 19.73 12.62 -1.43
N ASP A 112 19.06 12.46 -0.30
CA ASP A 112 17.70 12.96 -0.12
C ASP A 112 17.71 14.49 -0.12
N THR A 113 16.69 15.08 -0.74
CA THR A 113 16.47 16.53 -0.72
C THR A 113 15.22 16.82 0.10
N ASN A 114 15.03 18.07 0.53
CA ASN A 114 13.81 18.48 1.23
C ASN A 114 12.52 18.22 0.41
N THR A 115 12.64 18.04 -0.90
CA THR A 115 11.51 17.82 -1.82
C THR A 115 11.36 16.35 -2.25
N TYR A 116 12.46 15.59 -2.26
CA TYR A 116 12.48 14.22 -2.76
C TYR A 116 13.24 13.32 -1.80
N LYS A 117 12.51 12.38 -1.20
CA LYS A 117 13.07 11.27 -0.42
C LYS A 117 12.99 9.99 -1.25
N TRP A 118 14.11 9.29 -1.34
CA TRP A 118 14.20 8.00 -2.03
C TRP A 118 13.56 6.91 -1.15
N GLN A 119 12.70 6.11 -1.77
CA GLN A 119 12.07 4.96 -1.12
C GLN A 119 12.84 3.70 -1.48
N GLY A 120 13.00 2.82 -0.48
CA GLY A 120 13.72 1.57 -0.65
C GLY A 120 14.50 1.17 0.59
N SER A 121 15.04 -0.04 0.54
CA SER A 121 15.85 -0.63 1.61
C SER A 121 16.96 -1.51 1.06
N THR A 122 17.39 -1.26 -0.18
CA THR A 122 18.41 -2.01 -0.90
C THR A 122 19.45 -1.07 -1.51
N ASN A 123 20.63 -1.58 -1.86
CA ASN A 123 21.66 -0.76 -2.50
C ASN A 123 21.18 -0.20 -3.85
N GLU A 124 20.43 -0.98 -4.62
CA GLU A 124 19.94 -0.60 -5.95
C GLU A 124 18.93 0.56 -5.86
N GLU A 125 18.12 0.57 -4.80
CA GLU A 125 17.14 1.63 -4.55
C GLU A 125 17.76 2.87 -3.90
N CYS A 126 18.63 2.66 -2.90
CA CYS A 126 19.12 3.71 -2.00
C CYS A 126 20.52 4.23 -2.31
N CYS A 127 21.27 3.53 -3.15
CA CYS A 127 22.65 3.87 -3.47
C CYS A 127 22.84 4.06 -4.98
N MET A 128 23.96 4.64 -5.36
CA MET A 128 24.42 4.75 -6.74
C MET A 128 25.81 4.11 -6.87
N PRO A 129 26.09 3.38 -7.96
CA PRO A 129 27.39 2.79 -8.17
C PRO A 129 28.42 3.88 -8.45
N ILE A 130 29.63 3.70 -7.94
CA ILE A 130 30.78 4.54 -8.23
C ILE A 130 31.47 3.97 -9.47
N TYR A 131 31.55 4.79 -10.52
CA TYR A 131 32.31 4.42 -11.72
C TYR A 131 33.76 4.88 -11.61
N CYS A 132 34.70 4.18 -12.26
CA CYS A 132 36.12 4.57 -12.25
C CYS A 132 36.36 6.00 -12.75
N SER A 133 35.50 6.52 -13.62
CA SER A 133 35.53 7.92 -14.09
C SER A 133 35.24 8.95 -12.99
N GLN A 134 34.61 8.54 -11.89
CA GLN A 134 34.29 9.37 -10.74
C GLN A 134 35.32 9.22 -9.61
N TYR A 135 36.27 8.28 -9.74
CA TYR A 135 37.31 8.07 -8.75
C TYR A 135 38.44 9.08 -8.93
N THR A 136 38.51 10.08 -8.06
CA THR A 136 39.63 11.01 -8.01
C THR A 136 40.69 10.50 -7.05
N THR A 137 41.85 10.09 -7.58
CA THR A 137 43.02 9.78 -6.76
C THR A 137 43.68 11.07 -6.27
N SER A 138 44.04 11.14 -4.99
CA SER A 138 44.79 12.28 -4.43
C SER A 138 46.22 12.41 -4.97
N HIS A 139 46.71 11.42 -5.72
CA HIS A 139 48.05 11.35 -6.29
C HIS A 139 47.96 10.71 -7.68
N PRO A 140 48.74 11.16 -8.70
CA PRO A 140 48.73 10.53 -10.01
C PRO A 140 49.21 9.07 -9.86
N THR A 141 48.29 8.12 -9.97
CA THR A 141 48.66 6.71 -9.98
C THR A 141 49.05 6.30 -11.40
N ARG A 142 50.02 5.40 -11.48
CA ARG A 142 50.76 4.97 -12.67
C ARG A 142 49.96 4.20 -13.72
N TRP A 143 48.63 4.17 -13.62
CA TRP A 143 47.77 3.29 -14.39
C TRP A 143 46.74 4.12 -15.15
N VAL A 144 46.83 4.05 -16.48
CA VAL A 144 45.90 4.60 -17.48
C VAL A 144 45.24 3.43 -18.19
#